data_AF-A0A1M7V0Q8-F1
#
_entry.id   AF-A0A1M7V0Q8-F1
#
_cell.length_a   1.000
_cell.length_b   1.000
_cell.length_c   1.000
_cell.angle_alpha   90.00
_cell.angle_beta   90.00
_cell.angle_gamma   90.00
#
_symmetry.space_group_name_H-M   'P 1'
#
loop_
_entity.id
_entity.type
_entity.pdbx_description
1 polymer ?
#
loop_
_entity_poly.entity_id
_entity_poly.type
_entity_poly.pdbx_seq_one_letter_code
_entity_poly.pdbx_strand_id
1 'polypeptide(L)'
;MASLGALSATSDPGPPALAADEAPNPWFDPSYVTDNWNTIVGHLGQHVRLTVGAVLLGTLIALPLALLARRSRLLTGPVLGLSSVVYTIPSLALFAFLAPFTGALSPVTVLIGLTVYT
;
A
#
# COMPACT_ATOMS: atom_id res chain seq x y z
N MET A 1 -16.48 49.56 -32.11
CA MET A 1 -16.41 48.65 -33.27
C MET A 1 -15.08 47.93 -33.18
N ALA A 2 -15.00 46.79 -32.48
CA ALA A 2 -15.18 45.42 -33.03
C ALA A 2 -14.17 45.14 -34.17
N SER A 3 -13.33 44.11 -34.19
CA SER A 3 -13.37 42.78 -33.55
C SER A 3 -12.03 42.03 -33.70
N LEU A 4 -11.67 41.27 -32.66
CA LEU A 4 -11.08 39.91 -32.63
C LEU A 4 -10.30 39.34 -33.84
N GLY A 5 -9.15 38.73 -33.53
CA GLY A 5 -8.84 37.37 -34.00
C GLY A 5 -7.50 37.15 -34.70
N ALA A 6 -6.52 36.60 -33.98
CA ALA A 6 -5.87 35.30 -34.29
C ALA A 6 -4.51 35.15 -33.57
N LEU A 7 -4.42 34.11 -32.73
CA LEU A 7 -3.16 33.55 -32.26
C LEU A 7 -2.30 33.11 -33.44
N SER A 8 -1.02 33.44 -33.44
CA SER A 8 0.00 32.64 -34.11
C SER A 8 1.14 32.41 -33.12
N ALA A 9 1.34 31.12 -32.84
CA ALA A 9 2.24 30.55 -31.88
C ALA A 9 3.63 31.22 -31.92
N THR A 10 4.03 31.77 -30.77
CA THR A 10 5.44 31.82 -30.42
C THR A 10 5.94 30.38 -30.39
N SER A 11 6.62 29.97 -31.45
CA SER A 11 7.46 28.78 -31.48
C SER A 11 8.63 29.04 -30.54
N ASP A 12 8.39 28.81 -29.25
CA ASP A 12 9.45 28.69 -28.26
C ASP A 12 9.81 27.19 -28.17
N PRO A 13 10.93 26.72 -28.74
CA PRO A 13 11.48 25.43 -28.39
C PRO A 13 12.17 25.55 -27.03
N GLY A 14 11.39 25.86 -25.98
CA GLY A 14 11.78 25.45 -24.63
C GLY A 14 11.89 23.92 -24.64
N PRO A 15 12.95 23.34 -24.04
CA PRO A 15 13.41 21.99 -24.34
C PRO A 15 12.27 20.97 -24.23
N PRO A 16 11.76 20.43 -25.35
CA PRO A 16 10.79 19.36 -25.31
C PRO A 16 11.57 18.06 -25.34
N ALA A 17 11.57 17.33 -24.21
CA ALA A 17 11.91 15.91 -24.09
C ALA A 17 13.26 15.46 -23.47
N LEU A 18 14.20 16.32 -23.04
CA LEU A 18 15.52 15.81 -22.57
C LEU A 18 15.67 15.52 -21.06
N ALA A 19 14.73 15.90 -20.19
CA ALA A 19 14.79 15.47 -18.78
C ALA A 19 14.54 13.95 -18.61
N ALA A 20 14.04 13.28 -19.66
CA ALA A 20 13.92 11.83 -19.72
C ALA A 20 15.21 11.15 -20.24
N ASP A 21 16.08 11.88 -20.95
CA ASP A 21 17.35 11.38 -21.50
C ASP A 21 18.52 11.45 -20.50
N GLU A 22 18.36 12.15 -19.37
CA GLU A 22 19.41 12.27 -18.33
C GLU A 22 19.33 11.25 -17.19
N ALA A 23 18.40 10.28 -17.24
CA ALA A 23 18.38 9.18 -16.28
C ALA A 23 18.97 7.93 -16.93
N PRO A 24 20.28 7.65 -16.79
CA PRO A 24 20.78 6.29 -16.82
C PRO A 24 20.12 5.55 -15.65
N ASN A 25 18.90 5.05 -15.84
CA ASN A 25 18.30 4.04 -14.98
C ASN A 25 18.42 2.70 -15.72
N PRO A 26 19.63 2.11 -15.76
CA PRO A 26 19.76 0.77 -16.28
C PRO A 26 18.80 -0.13 -15.51
N TRP A 27 18.01 -0.94 -16.23
CA TRP A 27 17.03 -1.84 -15.60
C TRP A 27 17.66 -2.79 -14.56
N PHE A 28 18.96 -3.02 -14.67
CA PHE A 28 19.75 -3.83 -13.75
C PHE A 28 21.08 -3.15 -13.46
N ASP A 29 21.22 -2.63 -12.24
CA ASP A 29 22.47 -2.10 -11.72
C ASP A 29 22.89 -2.82 -10.44
N PRO A 30 23.86 -3.75 -10.51
CA PRO A 30 24.39 -4.42 -9.33
C PRO A 30 25.05 -3.45 -8.33
N SER A 31 25.60 -2.33 -8.80
CA SER A 31 26.26 -1.34 -7.93
C SER A 31 25.26 -0.60 -7.04
N TYR A 32 24.04 -0.38 -7.53
CA TYR A 32 22.97 0.20 -6.72
C TYR A 32 22.70 -0.61 -5.45
N VAL A 33 22.72 -1.95 -5.54
CA VAL A 33 22.48 -2.83 -4.38
C VAL A 33 23.60 -2.71 -3.36
N THR A 34 24.86 -2.67 -3.79
CA THR A 34 26.00 -2.52 -2.88
C THR A 34 26.02 -1.15 -2.23
N ASP A 35 25.70 -0.10 -2.99
CA ASP A 35 25.74 1.29 -2.52
C ASP A 35 24.57 1.61 -1.56
N ASN A 36 23.42 0.95 -1.76
CA ASN A 36 22.21 1.15 -0.97
C ASN A 36 21.94 0.01 0.04
N TRP A 37 22.92 -0.88 0.25
CA TRP A 37 22.75 -2.07 1.09
C TRP A 37 22.15 -1.77 2.46
N ASN A 38 22.69 -0.75 3.16
CA ASN A 38 22.22 -0.35 4.48
C ASN A 38 20.76 0.15 4.45
N THR A 39 20.37 0.89 3.42
CA THR A 39 19.00 1.37 3.23
C THR A 39 18.04 0.20 3.00
N ILE A 40 18.42 -0.73 2.13
CA ILE A 40 17.62 -1.93 1.82
C ILE A 40 17.40 -2.77 3.09
N VAL A 41 18.47 -3.06 3.83
CA VAL A 41 18.40 -3.82 5.09
C VAL A 41 17.59 -3.06 6.15
N GLY A 42 17.74 -1.74 6.24
CA GLY A 42 16.93 -0.90 7.12
C GLY A 42 15.43 -0.99 6.84
N HIS A 43 15.05 -0.89 5.56
CA HIS A 43 13.67 -1.03 5.11
C HIS A 43 13.14 -2.46 5.31
N LEU A 44 13.98 -3.47 5.08
CA LEU A 44 13.64 -4.86 5.38
C LEU A 44 13.36 -5.06 6.87
N GLY A 45 14.18 -4.49 7.75
CA GLY A 45 13.95 -4.54 9.20
C GLY A 45 12.64 -3.83 9.61
N GLN A 46 12.28 -2.74 8.96
CA GLN A 46 10.96 -2.11 9.14
C GLN A 46 9.83 -3.03 8.67
N HIS A 47 9.97 -3.64 7.49
CA HIS A 47 8.98 -4.57 6.95
C HIS A 47 8.76 -5.76 7.89
N VAL A 48 9.84 -6.40 8.36
CA VAL A 48 9.75 -7.53 9.29
C VAL A 48 9.04 -7.15 10.58
N ARG A 49 9.34 -5.99 11.18
CA ARG A 49 8.68 -5.52 12.40
C ARG A 49 7.17 -5.35 12.21
N LEU A 50 6.75 -4.75 11.09
CA LEU A 50 5.33 -4.57 10.78
C LEU A 50 4.63 -5.90 10.51
N THR A 51 5.24 -6.78 9.73
CA THR A 51 4.69 -8.10 9.39
C THR A 51 4.53 -8.97 10.63
N VAL A 52 5.57 -9.08 11.47
CA VAL A 52 5.51 -9.85 12.71
C VAL A 52 4.46 -9.27 13.66
N GLY A 53 4.41 -7.95 13.81
CA GLY A 53 3.40 -7.29 14.64
C GLY A 53 1.97 -7.58 14.19
N ALA A 54 1.71 -7.48 12.89
CA ALA A 54 0.39 -7.77 12.32
C ALA A 54 0.00 -9.24 12.44
N VAL A 55 0.93 -10.17 12.19
CA VAL A 55 0.67 -11.61 12.31
C VAL A 55 0.34 -11.99 13.75
N LEU A 56 1.08 -11.46 14.72
CA LEU A 56 0.82 -11.72 16.13
C LEU A 56 -0.56 -11.18 16.56
N LEU A 57 -0.91 -9.95 16.16
CA LEU A 57 -2.21 -9.36 16.47
C LEU A 57 -3.36 -10.11 15.78
N GLY A 58 -3.22 -10.42 14.49
CA GLY A 58 -4.20 -11.17 13.71
C GLY A 58 -4.44 -12.54 14.31
N THR A 59 -3.38 -13.30 14.59
CA THR A 59 -3.46 -14.62 15.24
C THR A 59 -4.11 -14.54 16.62
N LEU A 60 -3.76 -13.53 17.42
CA LEU A 60 -4.32 -13.34 18.76
C LEU A 60 -5.82 -13.04 18.74
N ILE A 61 -6.34 -12.44 17.67
CA ILE A 61 -7.77 -12.17 17.45
C ILE A 61 -8.46 -13.37 16.78
N ALA A 62 -7.83 -13.97 15.77
CA ALA A 62 -8.36 -15.07 14.98
C ALA A 62 -8.51 -16.35 15.79
N LEU A 63 -7.55 -16.68 16.66
CA LEU A 63 -7.60 -17.88 17.51
C LEU A 63 -8.83 -17.92 18.43
N PRO A 64 -9.14 -16.89 19.25
CA PRO A 64 -10.32 -16.92 20.10
C PRO A 64 -11.61 -16.91 19.27
N LEU A 65 -11.66 -16.18 18.16
CA LEU A 65 -12.82 -16.20 17.25
C LEU A 65 -13.05 -17.60 16.67
N ALA A 66 -11.99 -18.27 16.21
CA ALA A 66 -12.05 -19.63 15.69
C ALA A 66 -12.49 -20.62 16.77
N LEU A 67 -11.98 -20.50 17.99
CA LEU A 67 -12.40 -21.35 19.11
C LEU A 67 -13.88 -21.13 19.48
N LEU A 68 -14.35 -19.88 19.46
CA LEU A 68 -15.74 -19.53 19.75
C LEU A 68 -16.69 -20.03 18.65
N ALA A 69 -16.29 -19.91 17.39
CA ALA A 69 -17.01 -20.46 16.23
C ALA A 69 -17.08 -21.99 16.25
N ARG A 70 -16.06 -22.67 16.79
CA ARG A 70 -16.09 -24.13 17.02
C ARG A 70 -17.05 -24.52 18.14
N ARG A 71 -17.19 -23.68 19.16
CA ARG A 71 -18.07 -23.97 20.31
C ARG A 71 -19.55 -23.74 19.98
N SER A 72 -19.88 -22.79 19.12
CA SER A 72 -21.27 -22.45 18.78
C SER A 72 -21.51 -22.49 17.27
N ARG A 73 -22.38 -23.42 16.86
CA ARG A 73 -22.82 -23.57 15.46
C ARG A 73 -23.52 -22.31 14.92
N LEU A 74 -24.08 -21.48 15.81
CA LEU A 74 -24.70 -20.20 15.46
C LEU A 74 -23.67 -19.12 15.12
N LEU A 75 -22.45 -19.20 15.67
CA LEU A 75 -21.38 -18.24 15.42
C LEU A 75 -20.53 -18.60 14.20
N THR A 76 -20.57 -19.87 13.76
CA THR A 76 -19.86 -20.34 12.56
C THR A 76 -20.27 -19.55 11.31
N GLY A 77 -21.58 -19.37 11.08
CA GLY A 77 -22.09 -18.66 9.90
C GLY A 77 -21.63 -17.19 9.83
N PRO A 78 -21.86 -16.37 10.88
CA PRO A 78 -21.42 -14.99 10.93
C PRO A 78 -19.90 -14.81 10.80
N VAL A 79 -19.10 -15.64 11.48
CA VAL A 79 -17.63 -15.54 11.42
C VAL A 79 -17.13 -15.83 10.01
N LEU A 80 -17.58 -16.93 9.39
CA LEU A 80 -17.18 -17.27 8.02
C LEU A 80 -17.69 -16.26 7.00
N GLY A 81 -18.92 -15.77 7.16
CA GLY A 81 -19.50 -14.77 6.28
C GLY A 81 -18.74 -13.45 6.35
N LEU A 82 -18.45 -12.95 7.55
CA LEU A 82 -17.68 -11.72 7.74
C LEU A 82 -16.27 -11.85 7.17
N SER A 83 -15.57 -12.94 7.46
CA SER A 83 -14.24 -13.21 6.89
C SER A 83 -14.30 -13.22 5.36
N SER A 84 -15.28 -13.90 4.77
CA SER A 84 -15.43 -13.95 3.31
C SER A 84 -15.63 -12.56 2.70
N VAL A 85 -16.48 -11.73 3.31
CA VAL A 85 -16.70 -10.34 2.85
C VAL A 85 -15.40 -9.54 2.93
N VAL A 86 -14.71 -9.60 4.07
CA VAL A 86 -13.44 -8.88 4.28
C VAL A 86 -12.40 -9.28 3.23
N TYR A 87 -12.24 -10.58 2.97
CA TYR A 87 -11.28 -11.09 1.98
C TYR A 87 -11.62 -10.75 0.52
N THR A 88 -12.84 -10.31 0.22
CA THR A 88 -13.21 -9.85 -1.13
C THR A 88 -12.86 -8.39 -1.40
N ILE A 89 -12.55 -7.61 -0.36
CA ILE A 89 -12.14 -6.22 -0.52
C ILE A 89 -10.72 -6.23 -1.11
N PRO A 90 -10.39 -5.45 -2.16
CA PRO A 90 -9.01 -5.36 -2.62
C PRO A 90 -8.17 -4.57 -1.61
N SER A 91 -6.91 -4.97 -1.40
CA SER A 91 -6.01 -4.34 -0.42
C SER A 91 -5.84 -2.84 -0.66
N LEU A 92 -5.78 -2.40 -1.93
CA LEU A 92 -5.70 -0.99 -2.31
C LEU A 92 -6.92 -0.18 -1.80
N ALA A 93 -8.13 -0.73 -1.95
CA ALA A 93 -9.34 -0.06 -1.50
C ALA A 93 -9.44 -0.01 0.02
N LEU A 94 -9.04 -1.08 0.71
CA LEU A 94 -9.01 -1.09 2.17
C LEU A 94 -8.07 0.00 2.70
N PHE A 95 -6.85 0.11 2.16
CA PHE A 95 -5.92 1.15 2.60
C PHE A 95 -6.42 2.57 2.28
N ALA A 96 -7.04 2.78 1.13
CA ALA A 96 -7.67 4.05 0.79
C ALA A 96 -8.81 4.42 1.76
N PHE A 97 -9.60 3.43 2.19
CA PHE A 97 -10.66 3.60 3.18
C PHE A 97 -10.12 3.94 4.58
N LEU A 98 -9.00 3.34 4.99
CA LEU A 98 -8.37 3.62 6.29
C LEU A 98 -7.62 4.96 6.35
N ALA A 99 -7.08 5.43 5.22
CA ALA A 99 -6.26 6.64 5.14
C ALA A 99 -6.80 7.87 5.90
N PRO A 100 -8.09 8.26 5.81
CA PRO A 100 -8.62 9.41 6.54
C PRO A 100 -8.70 9.21 8.06
N PHE A 101 -8.77 7.97 8.54
CA PHE A 101 -8.94 7.67 9.97
C PHE A 101 -7.62 7.52 10.72
N THR A 102 -6.60 6.97 10.06
CA THR A 102 -5.33 6.56 10.70
C THR A 102 -4.12 7.32 10.16
N GLY A 103 -4.32 8.21 9.20
CA GLY A 103 -3.27 8.94 8.49
C GLY A 103 -2.78 8.17 7.26
N ALA A 104 -2.50 8.91 6.18
CA ALA A 104 -2.03 8.34 4.92
C ALA A 104 -0.70 7.59 5.13
N LEU A 105 -0.69 6.28 4.88
CA LEU A 105 0.47 5.37 4.93
C LEU A 105 1.24 5.35 6.26
N SER A 106 0.57 5.65 7.39
CA SER A 106 1.14 5.48 8.73
C SER A 106 1.39 3.99 9.06
N PRO A 107 2.39 3.65 9.91
CA PRO A 107 2.57 2.30 10.46
C PRO A 107 1.30 1.70 11.06
N VAL A 108 0.44 2.55 11.65
CA VAL A 108 -0.84 2.13 12.24
C VAL A 108 -1.81 1.65 11.16
N THR A 109 -1.90 2.38 10.05
CA THR A 109 -2.72 2.02 8.88
C THR A 109 -2.30 0.65 8.33
N VAL A 110 -0.98 0.45 8.20
CA VAL A 110 -0.40 -0.80 7.70
C VAL A 110 -0.69 -1.96 8.65
N LEU A 111 -0.50 -1.76 9.96
CA LEU A 111 -0.79 -2.77 10.97
C LEU A 111 -2.26 -3.18 10.98
N ILE A 112 -3.20 -2.23 10.93
CA ILE A 112 -4.64 -2.55 10.92
C ILE A 112 -4.99 -3.32 9.65
N GLY A 113 -4.56 -2.84 8.48
CA GLY A 113 -4.82 -3.52 7.21
C GLY A 113 -4.29 -4.96 7.21
N LEU A 114 -3.03 -5.17 7.60
CA LEU A 114 -2.43 -6.50 7.66
C LEU A 114 -3.11 -7.41 8.70
N THR A 115 -3.48 -6.87 9.87
CA THR A 115 -4.15 -7.63 10.93
C THR A 115 -5.50 -8.17 10.46
N VAL A 116 -6.25 -7.37 9.68
CA VAL A 116 -7.56 -7.76 9.15
C VAL A 116 -7.46 -8.91 8.13
N TYR A 117 -6.32 -9.05 7.45
CA TYR A 117 -6.08 -10.12 6.49
C TYR A 117 -5.37 -11.36 7.06
N THR A 118 -4.89 -11.30 8.30
CA THR A 118 -4.12 -12.37 8.95
C THR A 118 -4.99 -13.22 9.86
#